data_AF-A0AA37TEB5-F1
#
_entry.id   AF-A0AA37TEB5-F1
#
_cell.length_a   1.000
_cell.length_b   1.000
_cell.length_c   1.000
_cell.angle_alpha   90.00
_cell.angle_beta   90.00
_cell.angle_gamma   90.00
#
_symmetry.space_group_name_H-M   'P 1'
#
loop_
_entity.id
_entity.type
_entity.pdbx_description
1 polymer ?
#
loop_
_entity_poly.entity_id
_entity_poly.type
_entity_poly.pdbx_seq_one_letter_code
_entity_poly.pdbx_strand_id
1 'polypeptide(L)'
;MSNRNVSMRPDGRTAPELSGTTPFETATMECGPEEAVAQAEAVAAAMRVFEDGLIRLRAVEAAAAPAHDMSAGEDVTGLLAAIAGQTGLMALRASIAAARDGEAGRGFAAAAAEVKDLAGQMARATDTLVSQVGRIQAAAQRSHDKADAMRRARA
;
A
#
# COMPACT_ATOMS: atom_id res chain seq x y z
N MET A 1 -6.16 5.98 -67.71
CA MET A 1 -5.93 4.51 -67.71
C MET A 1 -4.64 4.25 -66.95
N SER A 2 -4.79 3.81 -65.70
CA SER A 2 -3.71 3.66 -64.71
C SER A 2 -3.10 2.27 -64.84
N ASN A 3 -1.78 2.17 -65.00
CA ASN A 3 -1.08 0.89 -65.04
C ASN A 3 -0.31 0.74 -63.71
N ARG A 4 -0.85 -0.03 -62.77
CA ARG A 4 -0.10 -0.49 -61.59
C ARG A 4 0.14 -1.99 -61.71
N ASN A 5 1.40 -2.30 -61.94
CA ASN A 5 1.97 -3.64 -61.94
C ASN A 5 1.89 -4.23 -60.52
N VAL A 6 1.04 -5.24 -60.30
CA VAL A 6 0.98 -6.00 -59.05
C VAL A 6 1.79 -7.29 -59.26
N SER A 7 2.97 -7.34 -58.67
CA SER A 7 3.76 -8.57 -58.56
C SER A 7 3.08 -9.51 -57.57
N MET A 8 2.50 -10.61 -58.06
CA MET A 8 1.91 -11.67 -57.23
C MET A 8 2.97 -12.65 -56.73
N ARG A 9 2.86 -13.04 -55.45
CA ARG A 9 3.52 -14.23 -54.86
C ARG A 9 2.60 -15.46 -55.01
N PRO A 10 3.15 -16.70 -54.96
CA PRO A 10 2.42 -17.92 -55.37
C PRO A 10 1.30 -18.38 -54.42
N ASP A 11 1.12 -17.74 -53.26
CA ASP A 11 0.31 -18.32 -52.16
C ASP A 11 -1.05 -17.63 -51.94
N GLY A 12 -1.53 -16.84 -52.90
CA GLY A 12 -2.94 -16.38 -52.95
C GLY A 12 -3.44 -15.45 -51.83
N ARG A 13 -2.56 -14.90 -50.98
CA ARG A 13 -2.94 -13.91 -49.96
C ARG A 13 -2.56 -12.50 -50.39
N THR A 14 -3.53 -11.59 -50.43
CA THR A 14 -3.31 -10.16 -50.62
C THR A 14 -2.55 -9.60 -49.41
N ALA A 15 -1.53 -8.76 -49.68
CA ALA A 15 -0.78 -8.08 -48.63
C ALA A 15 -1.68 -7.04 -47.93
N PRO A 16 -1.63 -6.89 -46.59
CA PRO A 16 -2.22 -5.74 -45.95
C PRO A 16 -1.32 -4.51 -46.21
N GLU A 17 -1.82 -3.54 -46.97
CA GLU A 17 -1.30 -2.17 -46.90
C GLU A 17 -1.75 -1.56 -45.59
N LEU A 18 -0.82 -1.20 -44.70
CA LEU A 18 -1.09 -0.26 -43.62
C LEU A 18 0.02 0.79 -43.57
N SER A 19 -0.31 1.89 -44.24
CA SER A 19 0.30 3.21 -44.16
C SER A 19 0.06 3.84 -42.79
N GLY A 20 1.07 4.54 -42.27
CA GLY A 20 0.86 5.70 -41.39
C GLY A 20 1.06 5.46 -39.90
N THR A 21 2.11 6.09 -39.36
CA THR A 21 2.22 6.61 -37.98
C THR A 21 1.93 5.64 -36.84
N THR A 22 2.96 5.24 -36.11
CA THR A 22 2.81 4.93 -34.69
C THR A 22 2.94 6.23 -33.89
N PRO A 23 1.85 6.94 -33.54
CA PRO A 23 1.91 7.76 -32.34
C PRO A 23 1.92 6.78 -31.16
N PHE A 24 2.88 6.99 -30.26
CA PHE A 24 2.82 6.63 -28.84
C PHE A 24 1.41 6.18 -28.44
N GLU A 25 1.23 4.86 -28.30
CA GLU A 25 -0.01 4.25 -27.83
C GLU A 25 -0.24 4.80 -26.43
N THR A 26 -0.98 5.92 -26.35
CA THR A 26 -1.68 6.32 -25.14
C THR A 26 -2.70 5.23 -24.91
N ALA A 27 -2.28 4.15 -24.27
CA ALA A 27 -3.17 3.25 -23.57
C ALA A 27 -3.90 4.15 -22.56
N THR A 28 -5.08 4.63 -22.96
CA THR A 28 -6.10 5.12 -22.06
C THR A 28 -6.50 3.92 -21.22
N MET A 29 -5.69 3.64 -20.21
CA MET A 29 -6.13 2.87 -19.06
C MET A 29 -7.13 3.77 -18.34
N GLU A 30 -8.33 3.83 -18.91
CA GLU A 30 -9.51 4.27 -18.19
C GLU A 30 -9.55 3.38 -16.96
N CYS A 31 -9.55 4.01 -15.78
CA CYS A 31 -9.87 3.32 -14.54
C CYS A 31 -11.31 2.82 -14.72
N GLY A 32 -11.44 1.59 -15.21
CA GLY A 32 -12.76 1.00 -15.43
C GLY A 32 -13.50 0.97 -14.09
N PRO A 33 -14.84 1.08 -14.08
CA PRO A 33 -15.62 1.03 -12.85
C PRO A 33 -15.29 -0.21 -11.99
N GLU A 34 -14.89 -1.32 -12.61
CA GLU A 34 -14.42 -2.52 -11.89
C GLU A 34 -13.08 -2.32 -11.15
N GLU A 35 -12.15 -1.57 -11.74
CA GLU A 35 -10.82 -1.33 -11.17
C GLU A 35 -10.88 -0.37 -9.98
N ALA A 36 -11.78 0.62 -10.04
CA ALA A 36 -12.09 1.52 -8.94
C ALA A 36 -12.74 0.78 -7.75
N VAL A 37 -13.67 -0.15 -8.03
CA VAL A 37 -14.30 -0.98 -7.00
C VAL A 37 -13.28 -1.92 -6.36
N ALA A 38 -12.44 -2.58 -7.15
CA ALA A 38 -11.37 -3.44 -6.65
C ALA A 38 -10.37 -2.68 -5.75
N GLN A 39 -10.03 -1.43 -6.12
CA GLN A 39 -9.18 -0.58 -5.29
C GLN A 39 -9.86 -0.20 -3.97
N ALA A 40 -11.15 0.15 -3.99
CA ALA A 40 -11.89 0.48 -2.78
C ALA A 40 -11.99 -0.71 -1.81
N GLU A 41 -12.24 -1.91 -2.34
CA GLU A 41 -12.25 -3.15 -1.54
C GLU A 41 -10.88 -3.45 -0.92
N ALA A 42 -9.79 -3.26 -1.68
CA ALA A 42 -8.44 -3.45 -1.17
C ALA A 42 -8.09 -2.44 -0.06
N VAL A 43 -8.54 -1.18 -0.16
CA VAL A 43 -8.40 -0.19 0.92
C VAL A 43 -9.17 -0.61 2.17
N ALA A 44 -10.42 -1.07 2.01
CA ALA A 44 -11.24 -1.52 3.13
C ALA A 44 -10.63 -2.76 3.83
N ALA A 45 -10.09 -3.71 3.07
CA ALA A 45 -9.36 -4.85 3.61
C ALA A 45 -8.11 -4.40 4.38
N ALA A 46 -7.34 -3.46 3.83
CA ALA A 46 -6.16 -2.90 4.48
C ALA A 46 -6.51 -2.23 5.83
N MET A 47 -7.62 -1.48 5.89
CA MET A 47 -8.09 -0.86 7.14
C MET A 47 -8.46 -1.89 8.21
N ARG A 48 -9.11 -3.01 7.84
CA ARG A 48 -9.41 -4.09 8.79
C ARG A 48 -8.13 -4.70 9.37
N VAL A 49 -7.15 -4.99 8.52
CA VAL A 49 -5.86 -5.52 8.98
C VAL A 49 -5.15 -4.51 9.88
N PHE A 50 -5.27 -3.22 9.58
CA PHE A 50 -4.72 -2.16 10.43
C PHE A 50 -5.35 -2.16 11.82
N GLU A 51 -6.69 -2.20 11.91
CA GLU A 51 -7.41 -2.28 13.19
C GLU A 51 -7.05 -3.54 13.99
N ASP A 52 -6.98 -4.69 13.33
CA ASP A 52 -6.55 -5.94 13.96
C ASP A 52 -5.11 -5.84 14.51
N GLY A 53 -4.21 -5.20 13.76
CA GLY A 53 -2.84 -4.95 14.20
C GLY A 53 -2.79 -4.05 15.43
N LEU A 54 -3.62 -3.00 15.50
CA LEU A 54 -3.72 -2.14 16.69
C LEU A 54 -4.19 -2.92 17.93
N ILE A 55 -5.16 -3.82 17.77
CA ILE A 55 -5.65 -4.66 18.88
C ILE A 55 -4.55 -5.59 19.37
N ARG A 56 -3.81 -6.23 18.46
CA ARG A 56 -2.67 -7.09 18.81
C ARG A 56 -1.60 -6.31 19.54
N LEU A 57 -1.30 -5.08 19.10
CA LEU A 57 -0.27 -4.28 19.74
C LEU A 57 -0.65 -3.89 21.18
N ARG A 58 -1.92 -3.54 21.42
CA ARG A 58 -2.41 -3.34 22.80
C ARG A 58 -2.27 -4.59 23.65
N ALA A 59 -2.45 -5.79 23.09
CA ALA A 59 -2.22 -7.02 23.82
C ALA A 59 -0.74 -7.21 24.19
N VAL A 60 0.19 -6.81 23.32
CA VAL A 60 1.64 -6.79 23.61
C VAL A 60 1.95 -5.83 24.76
N GLU A 61 1.33 -4.64 24.79
CA GLU A 61 1.50 -3.69 25.91
C GLU A 61 0.90 -4.20 27.24
N ALA A 62 -0.25 -4.88 27.17
CA ALA A 62 -0.93 -5.44 28.34
C ALA A 62 -0.19 -6.67 28.92
N ALA A 63 0.53 -7.41 28.08
CA ALA A 63 1.41 -8.50 28.48
C ALA A 63 2.70 -7.94 29.12
N ALA A 64 2.57 -7.29 30.27
CA ALA A 64 3.68 -6.80 31.09
C ALA A 64 4.48 -7.94 31.77
N ALA A 65 4.51 -9.14 31.18
CA ALA A 65 5.27 -10.30 31.64
C ALA A 65 6.49 -10.52 30.71
N PRO A 66 7.67 -10.81 31.27
CA PRO A 66 8.92 -10.74 30.52
C PRO A 66 9.07 -11.89 29.52
N ALA A 67 9.40 -11.51 28.27
CA ALA A 67 10.52 -12.05 27.47
C ALA A 67 10.16 -12.56 26.07
N HIS A 68 9.00 -13.18 25.87
CA HIS A 68 8.93 -14.13 24.74
C HIS A 68 8.38 -13.61 23.41
N ASP A 69 7.81 -12.40 23.34
CA ASP A 69 7.28 -11.94 22.05
C ASP A 69 7.31 -10.40 21.84
N MET A 70 8.40 -9.75 22.22
CA MET A 70 8.60 -8.33 21.86
C MET A 70 8.90 -8.13 20.37
N SER A 71 9.35 -9.16 19.66
CA SER A 71 9.50 -9.18 18.20
C SER A 71 8.15 -9.08 17.48
N ALA A 72 7.09 -9.71 17.98
CA ALA A 72 5.75 -9.56 17.40
C ALA A 72 5.27 -8.10 17.44
N GLY A 73 5.67 -7.32 18.45
CA GLY A 73 5.37 -5.88 18.51
C GLY A 73 6.00 -5.13 17.34
N GLU A 74 7.28 -5.40 17.05
CA GLU A 74 8.00 -4.79 15.92
C GLU A 74 7.40 -5.23 14.58
N ASP A 75 7.14 -6.53 14.41
CA ASP A 75 6.55 -7.09 13.18
C ASP A 75 5.18 -6.46 12.88
N VAL A 76 4.33 -6.31 13.91
CA VAL A 76 3.02 -5.66 13.77
C VAL A 76 3.19 -4.19 13.43
N THR A 77 4.08 -3.45 14.10
CA THR A 77 4.29 -2.03 13.76
C THR A 77 4.84 -1.83 12.34
N GLY A 78 5.72 -2.71 11.87
CA GLY A 78 6.22 -2.71 10.50
C GLY A 78 5.12 -2.98 9.47
N LEU A 79 4.24 -3.95 9.75
CA LEU A 79 3.07 -4.23 8.92
C LEU A 79 2.14 -3.01 8.82
N LEU A 80 1.86 -2.34 9.94
CA LEU A 80 1.00 -1.15 9.97
C LEU A 80 1.60 0.00 9.14
N ALA A 81 2.93 0.19 9.20
CA ALA A 81 3.62 1.20 8.41
C ALA A 81 3.54 0.89 6.91
N ALA A 82 3.70 -0.38 6.53
CA ALA A 82 3.55 -0.83 5.15
C ALA A 82 2.12 -0.60 4.61
N ILE A 83 1.11 -0.92 5.42
CA ILE A 83 -0.30 -0.67 5.10
C ILE A 83 -0.55 0.82 4.88
N ALA A 84 -0.09 1.67 5.80
CA ALA A 84 -0.27 3.12 5.67
C ALA A 84 0.38 3.68 4.40
N GLY A 85 1.61 3.24 4.08
CA GLY A 85 2.29 3.62 2.85
C GLY A 85 1.55 3.17 1.59
N GLN A 86 1.07 1.91 1.56
CA GLN A 86 0.34 1.37 0.42
C GLN A 86 -1.00 2.05 0.20
N THR A 87 -1.78 2.28 1.27
CA THR A 87 -3.04 3.04 1.20
C THR A 87 -2.81 4.45 0.67
N GLY A 88 -1.75 5.14 1.12
CA GLY A 88 -1.38 6.46 0.62
C GLY A 88 -1.01 6.46 -0.87
N LEU A 89 -0.31 5.43 -1.34
CA LEU A 89 0.03 5.28 -2.75
C LEU A 89 -1.20 4.99 -3.62
N MET A 90 -2.12 4.15 -3.14
CA MET A 90 -3.40 3.88 -3.81
C MET A 90 -4.24 5.15 -3.93
N ALA A 91 -4.34 5.92 -2.83
CA ALA A 91 -5.03 7.20 -2.82
C ALA A 91 -4.43 8.20 -3.82
N LEU A 92 -3.10 8.29 -3.90
CA LEU A 92 -2.41 9.14 -4.88
C LEU A 92 -2.72 8.71 -6.32
N ARG A 93 -2.69 7.40 -6.60
CA ARG A 93 -3.05 6.86 -7.92
C ARG A 93 -4.48 7.24 -8.30
N ALA A 94 -5.43 7.12 -7.36
CA ALA A 94 -6.81 7.53 -7.54
C ALA A 94 -6.95 9.05 -7.76
N SER A 95 -6.22 9.89 -7.01
CA SER A 95 -6.23 11.34 -7.22
C SER A 95 -5.71 11.73 -8.60
N ILE A 96 -4.67 11.06 -9.12
CA ILE A 96 -4.14 11.30 -10.46
C ILE A 96 -5.16 10.87 -11.53
N ALA A 97 -5.79 9.71 -11.37
CA ALA A 97 -6.84 9.25 -12.28
C ALA A 97 -8.03 10.23 -12.29
N ALA A 98 -8.52 10.64 -11.12
CA ALA A 98 -9.60 11.60 -10.99
C ALA A 98 -9.29 12.97 -11.61
N ALA A 99 -8.03 13.44 -11.52
CA ALA A 99 -7.61 14.68 -12.17
C ALA A 99 -7.58 14.59 -13.71
N ARG A 100 -7.38 13.39 -14.28
CA ARG A 100 -7.39 13.16 -15.72
C ARG A 100 -8.80 13.26 -16.31
N ASP A 101 -9.82 12.85 -15.55
CA ASP A 101 -11.23 12.89 -15.96
C ASP A 101 -11.87 14.29 -15.83
N GLY A 102 -11.08 15.30 -15.43
CA GLY A 102 -11.50 16.71 -15.44
C GLY A 102 -12.67 16.99 -14.49
N GLU A 103 -13.79 17.50 -15.01
CA GLU A 103 -14.97 17.82 -14.19
C GLU A 103 -15.71 16.57 -13.68
N ALA A 104 -15.69 15.47 -14.44
CA ALA A 104 -16.35 14.21 -14.06
C ALA A 104 -15.67 13.54 -12.85
N GLY A 105 -14.37 13.77 -12.66
CA GLY A 105 -13.58 13.18 -11.58
C GLY A 105 -13.58 13.96 -10.26
N ARG A 106 -14.24 15.12 -10.15
CA ARG A 106 -14.15 15.98 -8.95
C ARG A 106 -14.56 15.29 -7.64
N GLY A 107 -15.63 14.51 -7.66
CA GLY A 107 -16.08 13.75 -6.48
C GLY A 107 -15.09 12.65 -6.08
N PHE A 108 -14.52 11.95 -7.06
CA PHE A 108 -13.48 10.94 -6.83
C PHE A 108 -12.17 11.55 -6.34
N ALA A 109 -11.81 12.75 -6.81
CA ALA A 109 -10.63 13.47 -6.36
C ALA A 109 -10.72 13.86 -4.87
N ALA A 110 -11.90 14.29 -4.42
CA ALA A 110 -12.16 14.61 -3.02
C ALA A 110 -12.07 13.34 -2.14
N ALA A 111 -12.71 12.25 -2.54
CA ALA A 111 -12.63 10.97 -1.82
C ALA A 111 -11.19 10.43 -1.76
N ALA A 112 -10.43 10.52 -2.86
CA ALA A 112 -9.04 10.11 -2.87
C ALA A 112 -8.15 10.97 -1.96
N ALA A 113 -8.43 12.28 -1.85
CA ALA A 113 -7.74 13.15 -0.90
C ALA A 113 -8.03 12.76 0.55
N GLU A 114 -9.28 12.45 0.89
CA GLU A 114 -9.66 11.96 2.23
C GLU A 114 -8.94 10.65 2.59
N VAL A 115 -8.87 9.69 1.66
CA VAL A 115 -8.13 8.43 1.88
C VAL A 115 -6.63 8.69 2.07
N LYS A 116 -6.05 9.65 1.34
CA LYS A 116 -4.65 10.04 1.50
C LYS A 116 -4.39 10.66 2.88
N ASP A 117 -5.28 11.52 3.35
CA ASP A 117 -5.18 12.15 4.66
C ASP A 117 -5.34 11.12 5.78
N LEU A 118 -6.26 10.16 5.62
CA LEU A 118 -6.43 9.04 6.52
C LEU A 118 -5.17 8.15 6.57
N ALA A 119 -4.58 7.83 5.42
CA ALA A 119 -3.31 7.11 5.35
C ALA A 119 -2.17 7.85 6.05
N GLY A 120 -2.13 9.18 5.93
CA GLY A 120 -1.20 10.02 6.68
C GLY A 120 -1.43 9.98 8.20
N GLN A 121 -2.68 9.94 8.65
CA GLN A 121 -3.02 9.78 10.06
C GLN A 121 -2.60 8.40 10.59
N MET A 122 -2.82 7.34 9.80
CA MET A 122 -2.38 5.99 10.11
C MET A 122 -0.86 5.92 10.29
N ALA A 123 -0.10 6.48 9.35
CA ALA A 123 1.37 6.51 9.45
C ALA A 123 1.85 7.20 10.73
N ARG A 124 1.30 8.37 11.07
CA ARG A 124 1.63 9.08 12.31
C ARG A 124 1.27 8.30 13.57
N ALA A 125 0.13 7.60 13.55
CA ALA A 125 -0.28 6.72 14.64
C ALA A 125 0.71 5.57 14.79
N THR A 126 1.09 4.91 13.69
CA THR A 126 2.11 3.85 13.68
C THR A 126 3.45 4.34 14.21
N ASP A 127 3.94 5.51 13.82
CA ASP A 127 5.19 6.07 14.34
C ASP A 127 5.14 6.27 15.87
N THR A 128 4.00 6.76 16.36
CA THR A 128 3.77 6.92 17.81
C THR A 128 3.81 5.57 18.52
N LEU A 129 3.24 4.54 17.91
CA LEU A 129 3.23 3.18 18.44
C LEU A 129 4.62 2.54 18.44
N VAL A 130 5.41 2.71 17.38
CA VAL A 130 6.82 2.26 17.33
C VAL A 130 7.60 2.83 18.51
N SER A 131 7.43 4.13 18.79
CA SER A 131 8.07 4.78 19.94
C SER A 131 7.62 4.19 21.28
N GLN A 132 6.33 3.89 21.44
CA GLN A 132 5.78 3.27 22.66
C GLN A 132 6.32 1.86 22.86
N VAL A 133 6.32 1.02 21.82
CA VAL A 133 6.89 -0.34 21.82
C VAL A 133 8.36 -0.30 22.21
N GLY A 134 9.16 0.58 21.59
CA GLY A 134 10.58 0.74 21.92
C GLY A 134 10.83 1.13 23.38
N ARG A 135 9.98 1.99 23.95
CA ARG A 135 10.06 2.34 25.39
C ARG A 135 9.76 1.16 26.31
N ILE A 136 8.76 0.35 25.96
CA ILE A 136 8.37 -0.84 26.72
C ILE A 136 9.49 -1.88 26.66
N GLN A 137 10.03 -2.15 25.46
CA GLN A 137 11.18 -3.03 25.26
C GLN A 137 12.38 -2.60 26.12
N ALA A 138 12.73 -1.32 26.10
CA ALA A 138 13.83 -0.80 26.90
C ALA A 138 13.57 -0.97 28.41
N ALA A 139 12.32 -0.80 28.87
CA ALA A 139 11.95 -1.03 30.26
C ALA A 139 12.04 -2.52 30.65
N ALA A 140 11.57 -3.42 29.77
CA ALA A 140 11.67 -4.85 29.96
C ALA A 140 13.13 -5.33 30.03
N GLN A 141 13.99 -4.84 29.13
CA GLN A 141 15.42 -5.16 29.14
C GLN A 141 16.09 -4.74 30.46
N ARG A 142 15.83 -3.52 30.94
CA ARG A 142 16.35 -3.06 32.24
C ARG A 142 15.89 -3.94 33.40
N SER A 143 14.66 -4.43 33.37
CA SER A 143 14.13 -5.34 34.39
C SER A 143 14.83 -6.71 34.33
N HIS A 144 15.08 -7.24 33.14
CA HIS A 144 15.86 -8.45 32.93
C HIS A 144 17.29 -8.31 33.45
N ASP A 145 18.00 -7.25 33.05
CA ASP A 145 19.38 -7.01 33.47
C ASP A 145 19.49 -6.91 34.99
N LYS A 146 18.53 -6.24 35.65
CA LYS A 146 18.44 -6.18 37.11
C LYS A 146 18.19 -7.55 37.73
N ALA A 147 17.27 -8.33 37.17
CA ALA A 147 16.98 -9.68 37.66
C ALA A 147 18.21 -10.59 37.58
N ASP A 148 18.96 -10.51 36.48
CA ASP A 148 20.18 -11.30 36.30
C ASP A 148 21.34 -10.81 37.18
N ALA A 149 21.47 -9.50 37.39
CA ALA A 149 22.42 -8.97 38.36
C ALA A 149 22.11 -9.47 39.79
N MET A 150 20.83 -9.50 40.18
CA MET A 150 20.41 -10.05 41.47
C MET A 150 20.70 -11.55 41.59
N ARG A 151 20.52 -12.33 40.52
CA ARG A 151 20.87 -13.76 40.49
C ARG A 151 22.37 -13.97 40.66
N ARG A 152 23.20 -13.19 39.95
CA ARG A 152 24.67 -13.28 40.02
C ARG A 152 25.22 -12.87 41.38
N ALA A 153 24.64 -11.87 42.04
CA ALA A 153 25.06 -11.45 43.37
C ALA A 153 24.74 -12.45 44.49
N ARG A 154 23.88 -13.44 44.21
CA ARG A 154 23.44 -14.47 45.16
C ARG A 154 24.20 -15.80 45.01
N ALA A 155 25.02 -15.93 43.97
CA ALA A 155 25.87 -17.09 43.67
C ALA A 155 27.30 -16.83 44.16
#